data_AF-A0A952VAR5-F1
#
_entry.id   AF-A0A952VAR5-F1
#
_cell.length_a   1.000
_cell.length_b   1.000
_cell.length_c   1.000
_cell.angle_alpha   90.00
_cell.angle_beta   90.00
_cell.angle_gamma   90.00
#
_symmetry.space_group_name_H-M   'P 1'
#
loop_
_entity.id
_entity.type
_entity.pdbx_description
1 polymer ?
#
loop_
_entity_poly.entity_id
_entity_poly.type
_entity_poly.pdbx_seq_one_letter_code
_entity_poly.pdbx_strand_id
1 'polypeptide(L)'
;MGSLLQHVSRKAGKKYKTIGAKGGIAPDKIQRFISIKQKLLIVMILLAMVPLFFVSRGIFIGIAQVRDQTQKRIGREFYRNEPVEVIDVRNHEKNVTINETFTQEADWLEGFTIKVKNNSGKAIVYFSWQLEFPETAATGNTMAFPMSYGKHKLRKPELYKEEHPVPPGEIFELTVDDKKYNRLKSFIETRHTLDSLRSVDIRILMIHYDDGTGWSAGTQQKRDPNDPEKWIPADSMKPMEN
;
A
#
# COMPACT_ATOMS: atom_id res chain seq x y z
N MET A 1 7.32 -24.08 41.61
CA MET A 1 7.58 -23.16 42.73
C MET A 1 8.01 -21.80 42.14
N GLY A 2 7.36 -20.71 42.55
CA GLY A 2 7.60 -19.32 42.08
C GLY A 2 6.50 -18.85 41.11
N SER A 3 5.30 -18.45 41.53
CA SER A 3 4.91 -17.26 42.33
C SER A 3 5.27 -15.94 41.62
N LEU A 4 4.35 -15.33 40.85
CA LEU A 4 3.30 -14.38 41.28
C LEU A 4 3.80 -12.93 41.24
N LEU A 5 3.33 -12.14 40.27
CA LEU A 5 3.23 -10.68 40.38
C LEU A 5 2.11 -10.17 39.44
N GLN A 6 0.91 -10.03 40.02
CA GLN A 6 -0.20 -9.25 39.44
C GLN A 6 0.09 -7.76 39.62
N HIS A 7 -0.01 -6.98 38.54
CA HIS A 7 0.09 -5.53 38.60
C HIS A 7 -1.31 -4.89 38.55
N VAL A 8 -1.55 -4.02 39.52
CA VAL A 8 -2.84 -3.43 39.90
C VAL A 8 -3.15 -2.21 39.03
N SER A 9 -4.32 -2.22 38.37
CA SER A 9 -4.88 -1.09 37.62
C SER A 9 -5.74 -0.22 38.55
N ARG A 10 -5.34 1.04 38.78
CA ARG A 10 -6.16 2.06 39.47
C ARG A 10 -6.84 2.97 38.44
N LYS A 11 -8.17 2.83 38.28
CA LYS A 11 -9.03 3.81 37.61
C LYS A 11 -9.46 4.89 38.60
N ALA A 12 -9.18 6.16 38.28
CA ALA A 12 -9.70 7.33 38.97
C ALA A 12 -11.00 7.80 38.30
N GLY A 13 -12.13 7.74 39.02
CA GLY A 13 -13.42 8.28 38.58
C GLY A 13 -13.58 9.75 38.98
N LYS A 14 -13.86 10.63 38.00
CA LYS A 14 -14.30 12.01 38.23
C LYS A 14 -15.82 12.05 38.37
N LYS A 15 -16.32 12.40 39.56
CA LYS A 15 -17.72 12.76 39.81
C LYS A 15 -17.94 14.23 39.42
N TYR A 16 -18.86 14.50 38.51
CA TYR A 16 -19.36 15.85 38.27
C TYR A 16 -20.58 16.12 39.17
N LYS A 17 -20.54 17.27 39.84
CA LYS A 17 -21.54 17.77 40.78
C LYS A 17 -22.51 18.67 40.01
N THR A 18 -23.73 18.18 39.75
CA THR A 18 -24.84 18.97 39.22
C THR A 18 -25.43 19.81 40.35
N ILE A 19 -25.34 21.14 40.25
CA ILE A 19 -26.06 22.06 41.14
C ILE A 19 -27.22 22.63 40.34
N GLY A 20 -28.44 22.37 40.83
CA GLY A 20 -29.69 22.74 40.19
C GLY A 20 -29.99 24.23 40.30
N ALA A 21 -30.55 24.78 39.23
CA ALA A 21 -31.20 26.08 39.22
C ALA A 21 -32.72 25.86 39.31
N LYS A 22 -33.29 26.11 40.49
CA LYS A 22 -34.73 26.39 40.66
C LYS A 22 -34.89 27.90 40.54
N GLY A 23 -35.78 28.34 39.65
CA GLY A 23 -36.13 29.75 39.52
C GLY A 23 -37.01 29.98 38.29
N GLY A 24 -38.30 29.65 38.42
CA GLY A 24 -39.30 30.02 37.43
C GLY A 24 -39.66 31.49 37.57
N ILE A 25 -39.66 32.21 36.45
CA ILE A 25 -40.47 33.40 36.21
C ILE A 25 -40.97 33.27 34.77
N ALA A 26 -42.28 33.12 34.61
CA ALA A 26 -42.95 33.28 33.33
C ALA A 26 -43.24 34.77 33.12
N PRO A 27 -42.83 35.37 31.98
CA PRO A 27 -43.38 36.64 31.53
C PRO A 27 -44.11 36.42 30.20
N ASP A 28 -45.30 35.83 30.30
CA ASP A 28 -46.41 36.30 29.47
C ASP A 28 -46.59 37.81 29.76
N LYS A 29 -46.76 38.62 28.71
CA LYS A 29 -46.93 40.09 28.70
C LYS A 29 -45.70 40.97 28.49
N ILE A 30 -44.87 40.66 27.49
CA ILE A 30 -44.06 41.67 26.78
C ILE A 30 -44.31 41.56 25.27
N GLN A 31 -45.58 41.66 24.87
CA GLN A 31 -45.94 41.89 23.47
C GLN A 31 -47.15 42.82 23.41
N ARG A 32 -46.91 44.12 23.30
CA ARG A 32 -47.77 45.08 22.60
C ARG A 32 -47.07 46.44 22.61
N PHE A 33 -47.19 47.15 21.49
CA PHE A 33 -46.58 48.45 21.16
C PHE A 33 -45.22 48.40 20.48
N ILE A 34 -45.10 47.59 19.43
CA ILE A 34 -44.31 48.00 18.26
C ILE A 34 -45.30 48.54 17.25
N SER A 35 -45.25 49.87 17.04
CA SER A 35 -46.06 50.58 16.06
C SER A 35 -45.87 49.98 14.66
N ILE A 36 -46.93 49.95 13.84
CA ILE A 36 -46.90 49.40 12.47
C ILE A 36 -45.73 49.99 11.65
N LYS A 37 -45.36 51.25 11.91
CA LYS A 37 -44.20 51.92 11.28
C LYS A 37 -42.85 51.31 11.67
N GLN A 38 -42.67 50.87 12.93
CA GLN A 38 -41.45 50.20 13.39
C GLN A 38 -41.38 48.75 12.89
N LYS A 39 -42.52 48.05 12.74
CA LYS A 39 -42.54 46.70 12.14
C LYS A 39 -42.14 46.75 10.66
N LEU A 40 -42.59 47.76 9.91
CA LEU A 40 -42.19 47.99 8.51
C LEU A 40 -40.69 48.34 8.38
N LEU A 41 -40.14 49.14 9.29
CA LEU A 41 -38.72 49.48 9.30
C LEU A 41 -37.82 48.26 9.57
N ILE A 42 -38.19 47.41 10.54
CA ILE A 42 -37.43 46.19 10.88
C ILE A 42 -37.47 45.18 9.72
N VAL A 43 -38.61 45.02 9.05
CA VAL A 43 -38.73 44.13 7.87
C VAL A 43 -37.88 44.63 6.70
N MET A 44 -37.82 45.95 6.46
CA MET A 44 -36.94 46.51 5.41
C MET A 44 -35.45 46.36 5.73
N ILE A 45 -35.04 46.50 7.00
CA ILE A 45 -33.64 46.25 7.42
C ILE A 45 -33.28 44.77 7.26
N LEU A 46 -34.18 43.84 7.60
CA LEU A 46 -33.93 42.41 7.42
C LEU A 46 -33.87 42.01 5.93
N LEU A 47 -34.72 42.56 5.07
CA LEU A 47 -34.69 42.33 3.61
C LEU A 47 -33.44 42.91 2.93
N ALA A 48 -32.91 44.03 3.42
CA ALA A 48 -31.66 44.63 2.91
C ALA A 48 -30.40 43.85 3.32
N MET A 49 -30.46 43.00 4.35
CA MET A 49 -29.33 42.15 4.77
C MET A 49 -29.27 40.77 4.10
N VAL A 50 -30.33 40.34 3.41
CA VAL A 50 -30.36 39.06 2.69
C VAL A 50 -29.39 39.03 1.48
N PRO A 51 -29.22 40.09 0.66
CA PRO A 51 -28.25 40.07 -0.44
C PRO A 51 -26.78 40.04 0.03
N LEU A 52 -26.47 40.59 1.21
CA LEU A 52 -25.10 40.64 1.75
C LEU A 52 -24.60 39.28 2.30
N PHE A 53 -25.52 38.36 2.62
CA PHE A 53 -25.17 36.99 2.99
C PHE A 53 -24.94 36.05 1.80
N PHE A 54 -25.46 36.40 0.61
CA PHE A 54 -25.21 35.62 -0.60
C PHE A 54 -23.98 36.07 -1.39
N VAL A 55 -23.59 37.35 -1.30
CA VAL A 55 -22.33 37.83 -1.92
C VAL A 55 -21.09 37.39 -1.11
N SER A 56 -21.22 37.20 0.21
CA SER A 56 -20.10 36.72 1.06
C SER A 56 -19.93 35.20 1.09
N ARG A 57 -20.87 34.42 0.54
CA ARG A 57 -20.77 32.95 0.42
C ARG A 57 -20.50 32.45 -1.01
N GLY A 58 -20.44 33.35 -1.99
CA GLY A 58 -20.22 33.01 -3.41
C GLY A 58 -18.75 32.94 -3.85
N ILE A 59 -17.77 33.08 -2.94
CA ILE A 59 -16.33 33.00 -3.24
C ILE A 59 -15.66 32.01 -2.28
N PHE A 60 -16.17 30.79 -2.18
CA PHE A 60 -15.29 29.65 -1.96
C PHE A 60 -15.19 28.93 -3.29
N ILE A 61 -14.40 29.55 -4.17
CA ILE A 61 -13.77 28.89 -5.30
C ILE A 61 -13.21 27.59 -4.76
N GLY A 62 -13.70 26.48 -5.30
CA GLY A 62 -13.14 25.17 -5.03
C GLY A 62 -11.68 25.19 -5.39
N ILE A 63 -10.81 25.38 -4.39
CA ILE A 63 -9.45 24.90 -4.45
C ILE A 63 -9.62 23.39 -4.40
N ALA A 64 -9.88 22.79 -5.56
CA ALA A 64 -9.61 21.39 -5.78
C ALA A 64 -8.23 21.17 -5.18
N GLN A 65 -8.14 20.30 -4.17
CA GLN A 65 -6.86 19.93 -3.58
C GLN A 65 -5.92 19.62 -4.75
N VAL A 66 -4.94 20.48 -4.99
CA VAL A 66 -3.85 20.19 -5.91
C VAL A 66 -3.18 18.99 -5.29
N ARG A 67 -3.57 17.81 -5.77
CA ARG A 67 -3.12 16.54 -5.26
C ARG A 67 -1.63 16.52 -5.56
N ASP A 68 -0.83 16.65 -4.51
CA ASP A 68 0.62 16.74 -4.59
C ASP A 68 1.16 15.62 -5.49
N GLN A 69 1.64 15.99 -6.68
CA GLN A 69 2.07 15.05 -7.71
C GLN A 69 3.38 14.36 -7.33
N THR A 70 4.05 14.83 -6.28
CA THR A 70 5.30 14.27 -5.75
C THR A 70 5.07 13.14 -4.75
N GLN A 71 3.83 12.88 -4.34
CA GLN A 71 3.53 11.77 -3.43
C GLN A 71 3.56 10.43 -4.19
N LYS A 72 4.49 9.57 -3.81
CA LYS A 72 4.68 8.20 -4.32
C LYS A 72 4.32 7.18 -3.24
N ARG A 73 3.95 5.97 -3.64
CA ARG A 73 3.65 4.84 -2.76
C ARG A 73 4.32 3.58 -3.28
N ILE A 74 4.99 2.84 -2.39
CA ILE A 74 5.42 1.47 -2.67
C ILE A 74 4.54 0.53 -1.85
N GLY A 75 3.69 -0.25 -2.53
CA GLY A 75 2.85 -1.26 -1.91
C GLY A 75 3.38 -2.68 -2.10
N ARG A 76 2.63 -3.64 -1.58
CA ARG A 76 2.97 -5.06 -1.62
C ARG A 76 1.71 -5.92 -1.72
N GLU A 77 1.63 -6.74 -2.76
CA GLU A 77 0.50 -7.65 -3.02
C GLU A 77 0.84 -9.10 -2.67
N PHE A 78 0.22 -9.64 -1.63
CA PHE A 78 0.61 -10.94 -1.07
C PHE A 78 -0.24 -12.09 -1.60
N TYR A 79 0.41 -13.22 -1.84
CA TYR A 79 -0.27 -14.52 -1.90
C TYR A 79 -0.32 -15.17 -0.52
N ARG A 80 -1.24 -16.13 -0.34
CA ARG A 80 -1.26 -16.95 0.87
C ARG A 80 -0.01 -17.83 0.94
N ASN A 81 0.50 -18.04 2.15
CA ASN A 81 1.62 -18.96 2.42
C ASN A 81 2.88 -18.63 1.59
N GLU A 82 3.19 -17.36 1.41
CA GLU A 82 4.47 -16.97 0.81
C GLU A 82 5.63 -17.48 1.67
N PRO A 83 6.61 -18.20 1.09
CA PRO A 83 7.66 -18.85 1.84
C PRO A 83 8.88 -17.92 2.06
N VAL A 84 8.65 -16.62 1.99
CA VAL A 84 9.62 -15.52 2.03
C VAL A 84 8.94 -14.29 2.63
N GLU A 85 9.75 -13.35 3.10
CA GLU A 85 9.25 -12.11 3.69
C GLU A 85 10.06 -10.92 3.15
N VAL A 86 9.38 -9.87 2.69
CA VAL A 86 10.02 -8.60 2.36
C VAL A 86 10.19 -7.82 3.66
N ILE A 87 11.43 -7.69 4.13
CA ILE A 87 11.74 -7.13 5.46
C ILE A 87 12.17 -5.67 5.41
N ASP A 88 12.59 -5.18 4.25
CA ASP A 88 13.08 -3.81 4.05
C ASP A 88 12.85 -3.39 2.59
N VAL A 89 12.51 -2.13 2.41
CA VAL A 89 12.31 -1.52 1.08
C VAL A 89 13.01 -0.18 1.09
N ARG A 90 13.85 0.04 0.09
CA ARG A 90 14.66 1.24 -0.04
C ARG A 90 14.49 1.86 -1.41
N ASN A 91 14.58 3.18 -1.43
CA ASN A 91 14.61 4.00 -2.62
C ASN A 91 15.87 4.86 -2.53
N HIS A 92 16.85 4.58 -3.39
CA HIS A 92 18.24 5.01 -3.20
C HIS A 92 18.72 4.63 -1.77
N GLU A 93 19.12 5.62 -0.98
CA GLU A 93 19.62 5.43 0.39
C GLU A 93 18.52 5.54 1.46
N LYS A 94 17.28 5.83 1.08
CA LYS A 94 16.18 6.07 2.02
C LYS A 94 15.32 4.82 2.20
N ASN A 95 15.06 4.46 3.45
CA ASN A 95 14.05 3.44 3.77
C ASN A 95 12.65 3.99 3.50
N VAL A 96 11.80 3.16 2.91
CA VAL A 96 10.39 3.46 2.63
C VAL A 96 9.52 2.46 3.35
N THR A 97 8.52 2.94 4.09
CA THR A 97 7.50 2.07 4.69
C THR A 97 6.53 1.58 3.61
N ILE A 98 6.33 0.26 3.54
CA ILE A 98 5.36 -0.33 2.62
C ILE A 98 3.95 0.23 2.90
N ASN A 99 3.22 0.55 1.84
CA ASN A 99 1.86 1.12 1.83
C ASN A 99 1.74 2.56 2.37
N GLU A 100 2.84 3.20 2.78
CA GLU A 100 2.85 4.62 3.10
C GLU A 100 3.26 5.46 1.89
N THR A 101 2.79 6.70 1.86
CA THR A 101 3.20 7.67 0.84
C THR A 101 4.46 8.39 1.27
N PHE A 102 5.35 8.68 0.33
CA PHE A 102 6.55 9.47 0.54
C PHE A 102 6.71 10.49 -0.60
N THR A 103 7.36 11.61 -0.31
CA THR A 103 7.68 12.64 -1.31
C THR A 103 8.91 12.22 -2.11
N GLN A 104 8.76 12.08 -3.42
CA GLN A 104 9.86 11.85 -4.35
C GLN A 104 9.49 12.42 -5.72
N GLU A 105 10.48 13.00 -6.40
CA GLU A 105 10.31 13.62 -7.71
C GLU A 105 10.57 12.62 -8.85
N ALA A 106 11.26 13.05 -9.90
CA ALA A 106 11.55 12.23 -11.08
C ALA A 106 12.40 11.00 -10.72
N ASP A 107 12.31 9.99 -11.59
CA ASP A 107 13.11 8.77 -11.56
C ASP A 107 13.00 8.00 -10.23
N TRP A 108 11.84 8.10 -9.55
CA TRP A 108 11.58 7.55 -8.22
C TRP A 108 11.66 6.02 -8.08
N LEU A 109 12.06 5.27 -9.10
CA LEU A 109 12.35 3.82 -9.01
C LEU A 109 13.81 3.48 -9.34
N GLU A 110 14.64 4.49 -9.61
CA GLU A 110 16.09 4.32 -9.73
C GLU A 110 16.68 3.91 -8.37
N GLY A 111 17.55 2.91 -8.36
CA GLY A 111 18.13 2.39 -7.12
C GLY A 111 17.10 1.80 -6.15
N PHE A 112 15.90 1.47 -6.63
CA PHE A 112 14.90 0.77 -5.82
C PHE A 112 15.42 -0.59 -5.40
N THR A 113 15.32 -0.89 -4.10
CA THR A 113 15.89 -2.10 -3.49
C THR A 113 14.90 -2.74 -2.53
N ILE A 114 14.82 -4.06 -2.57
CA ILE A 114 14.11 -4.84 -1.55
C ILE A 114 15.07 -5.82 -0.87
N LYS A 115 14.93 -6.00 0.45
CA LYS A 115 15.54 -7.13 1.16
C LYS A 115 14.49 -8.18 1.45
N VAL A 116 14.84 -9.41 1.14
CA VAL A 116 13.95 -10.56 1.25
C VAL A 116 14.60 -11.59 2.14
N LYS A 117 13.84 -12.10 3.11
CA LYS A 117 14.25 -13.20 3.98
C LYS A 117 13.66 -14.52 3.49
N ASN A 118 14.48 -15.55 3.40
CA ASN A 118 14.02 -16.90 3.09
C ASN A 118 13.43 -17.59 4.33
N ASN A 119 12.11 -17.82 4.33
CA ASN A 119 11.39 -18.48 5.44
C ASN A 119 10.95 -19.93 5.08
N SER A 120 11.45 -20.49 3.97
CA SER A 120 10.92 -21.74 3.37
C SER A 120 11.44 -23.05 3.99
N GLY A 121 12.46 -22.99 4.85
CA GLY A 121 13.18 -24.19 5.31
C GLY A 121 14.03 -24.88 4.23
N LYS A 122 14.05 -24.36 2.99
CA LYS A 122 14.79 -24.91 1.83
C LYS A 122 15.67 -23.84 1.19
N ALA A 123 16.72 -24.23 0.47
CA ALA A 123 17.53 -23.24 -0.24
C ALA A 123 16.80 -22.77 -1.51
N ILE A 124 16.68 -21.46 -1.70
CA ILE A 124 16.06 -20.87 -2.89
C ILE A 124 17.10 -20.82 -4.00
N VAL A 125 16.88 -21.55 -5.09
CA VAL A 125 17.76 -21.52 -6.28
C VAL A 125 17.26 -20.59 -7.37
N TYR A 126 15.98 -20.21 -7.31
CA TYR A 126 15.36 -19.25 -8.21
C TYR A 126 14.25 -18.49 -7.51
N PHE A 127 14.19 -17.18 -7.74
CA PHE A 127 13.21 -16.27 -7.18
C PHE A 127 12.71 -15.34 -8.29
N SER A 128 11.40 -15.31 -8.53
CA SER A 128 10.76 -14.41 -9.48
C SER A 128 9.72 -13.53 -8.79
N TRP A 129 9.78 -12.25 -9.14
CA TRP A 129 8.93 -11.21 -8.62
C TRP A 129 8.69 -10.16 -9.70
N GLN A 130 7.79 -9.22 -9.45
CA GLN A 130 7.52 -8.13 -10.37
C GLN A 130 7.11 -6.87 -9.64
N LEU A 131 7.26 -5.75 -10.34
CA LEU A 131 6.66 -4.47 -10.00
C LEU A 131 5.38 -4.31 -10.81
N GLU A 132 4.24 -4.22 -10.14
CA GLU A 132 2.95 -3.94 -10.75
C GLU A 132 2.63 -2.45 -10.66
N PHE A 133 2.02 -1.90 -11.70
CA PHE A 133 1.71 -0.48 -11.81
C PHE A 133 0.19 -0.30 -11.93
N PRO A 134 -0.55 -0.28 -10.81
CA PRO A 134 -2.03 -0.32 -10.81
C PRO A 134 -2.68 0.79 -11.63
N GLU A 135 -2.07 1.98 -11.65
CA GLU A 135 -2.58 3.15 -12.38
C GLU A 135 -2.67 2.93 -13.90
N THR A 136 -1.85 2.03 -14.44
CA THR A 136 -1.89 1.68 -15.87
C THR A 136 -3.10 0.85 -16.26
N ALA A 137 -3.87 0.34 -15.28
CA ALA A 137 -5.13 -0.34 -15.53
C ALA A 137 -6.21 0.60 -16.12
N ALA A 138 -6.05 1.92 -15.95
CA ALA A 138 -6.99 2.90 -16.50
C ALA A 138 -6.98 2.94 -18.05
N THR A 139 -5.92 2.45 -18.70
CA THR A 139 -5.74 2.48 -20.16
C THR A 139 -5.60 1.08 -20.76
N GLY A 140 -5.75 0.02 -19.97
CA GLY A 140 -5.62 -1.37 -20.42
C GLY A 140 -5.31 -2.33 -19.28
N ASN A 141 -4.58 -3.41 -19.56
CA ASN A 141 -4.12 -4.33 -18.50
C ASN A 141 -3.05 -3.66 -17.64
N THR A 142 -3.04 -3.96 -16.33
CA THR A 142 -1.98 -3.55 -15.41
C THR A 142 -0.61 -3.95 -15.96
N MET A 143 0.27 -2.98 -16.12
CA MET A 143 1.67 -3.21 -16.45
C MET A 143 2.35 -3.90 -15.28
N ALA A 144 3.12 -4.94 -15.59
CA ALA A 144 3.95 -5.64 -14.63
C ALA A 144 5.35 -5.83 -15.23
N PHE A 145 6.37 -5.37 -14.51
CA PHE A 145 7.76 -5.50 -14.94
C PHE A 145 8.43 -6.66 -14.18
N PRO A 146 8.71 -7.79 -14.87
CA PRO A 146 9.23 -8.97 -14.21
C PRO A 146 10.72 -8.84 -13.88
N MET A 147 11.09 -9.36 -12.73
CA MET A 147 12.47 -9.47 -12.24
C MET A 147 12.71 -10.86 -11.67
N SER A 148 13.99 -11.23 -11.61
CA SER A 148 14.38 -12.56 -11.16
C SER A 148 15.78 -12.59 -10.59
N TYR A 149 15.99 -13.52 -9.67
CA TYR A 149 17.27 -13.89 -9.07
C TYR A 149 17.44 -15.42 -9.09
N GLY A 150 18.66 -15.90 -9.20
CA GLY A 150 19.04 -17.31 -9.26
C GLY A 150 18.91 -17.98 -10.64
N LYS A 151 19.28 -19.26 -10.68
CA LYS A 151 19.38 -20.04 -11.92
C LYS A 151 17.99 -20.44 -12.42
N HIS A 152 17.72 -20.19 -13.71
CA HIS A 152 16.52 -20.67 -14.39
C HIS A 152 16.82 -21.02 -15.84
N LYS A 153 16.22 -22.09 -16.36
CA LYS A 153 16.46 -22.58 -17.73
C LYS A 153 16.19 -21.54 -18.83
N LEU A 154 15.25 -20.62 -18.58
CA LEU A 154 14.91 -19.54 -19.52
C LEU A 154 15.78 -18.29 -19.37
N ARG A 155 16.65 -18.23 -18.34
CA ARG A 155 17.60 -17.12 -18.16
C ARG A 155 18.92 -17.49 -18.82
N LYS A 156 19.57 -16.49 -19.43
CA LYS A 156 20.92 -16.66 -19.94
C LYS A 156 21.91 -16.81 -18.78
N PRO A 157 22.87 -17.77 -18.81
CA PRO A 157 23.80 -18.02 -17.72
C PRO A 157 24.58 -16.80 -17.22
N GLU A 158 24.91 -15.87 -18.11
CA GLU A 158 25.68 -14.67 -17.79
C GLU A 158 24.91 -13.72 -16.86
N LEU A 159 23.57 -13.84 -16.81
CA LEU A 159 22.72 -13.00 -15.96
C LEU A 159 22.65 -13.47 -14.51
N TYR A 160 23.11 -14.69 -14.20
CA TYR A 160 23.04 -15.25 -12.84
C TYR A 160 24.36 -15.88 -12.39
N LYS A 161 25.46 -15.65 -13.10
CA LYS A 161 26.77 -16.25 -12.79
C LYS A 161 27.28 -15.94 -11.37
N GLU A 162 26.95 -14.76 -10.84
CA GLU A 162 27.28 -14.34 -9.48
C GLU A 162 26.14 -14.57 -8.48
N GLU A 163 25.01 -15.12 -8.92
CA GLU A 163 23.84 -15.38 -8.07
C GLU A 163 23.94 -16.80 -7.52
N HIS A 164 23.86 -16.93 -6.20
CA HIS A 164 23.99 -18.22 -5.51
C HIS A 164 22.67 -18.63 -4.86
N PRO A 165 22.46 -19.93 -4.59
CA PRO A 165 21.31 -20.35 -3.79
C PRO A 165 21.25 -19.60 -2.46
N VAL A 166 20.05 -19.18 -2.05
CA VAL A 166 19.83 -18.49 -0.76
C VAL A 166 19.43 -19.52 0.29
N PRO A 167 20.27 -19.82 1.29
CA PRO A 167 19.97 -20.78 2.34
C PRO A 167 18.71 -20.43 3.15
N PRO A 168 18.13 -21.38 3.91
CA PRO A 168 17.05 -21.10 4.85
C PRO A 168 17.45 -20.05 5.90
N GLY A 169 16.59 -19.08 6.16
CA GLY A 169 16.80 -18.01 7.14
C GLY A 169 17.65 -16.84 6.64
N GLU A 170 18.36 -17.00 5.52
CA GLU A 170 19.22 -15.95 4.97
C GLU A 170 18.43 -14.81 4.33
N ILE A 171 19.07 -13.64 4.32
CA ILE A 171 18.55 -12.41 3.74
C ILE A 171 19.34 -12.10 2.47
N PHE A 172 18.63 -11.76 1.40
CA PHE A 172 19.23 -11.35 0.13
C PHE A 172 18.59 -10.07 -0.39
N GLU A 173 19.36 -9.35 -1.20
CA GLU A 173 19.00 -8.03 -1.69
C GLU A 173 18.77 -8.06 -3.20
N LEU A 174 17.71 -7.36 -3.63
CA LEU A 174 17.32 -7.25 -5.03
C LEU A 174 17.20 -5.77 -5.38
N THR A 175 18.07 -5.31 -6.29
CA THR A 175 18.17 -3.90 -6.67
C THR A 175 17.85 -3.70 -8.15
N VAL A 176 17.08 -2.66 -8.42
CA VAL A 176 16.87 -2.07 -9.76
C VAL A 176 18.09 -1.21 -10.09
N ASP A 177 19.13 -1.87 -10.61
CA ASP A 177 20.31 -1.19 -11.17
C ASP A 177 19.96 -0.37 -12.41
N ASP A 178 20.87 0.49 -12.87
CA ASP A 178 20.68 1.38 -14.03
C ASP A 178 20.20 0.63 -15.28
N LYS A 179 20.71 -0.57 -15.52
CA LYS A 179 20.32 -1.38 -16.69
C LYS A 179 18.87 -1.88 -16.54
N LYS A 180 18.48 -2.34 -15.36
CA LYS A 180 17.09 -2.72 -15.06
C LYS A 180 16.17 -1.50 -15.09
N TYR A 181 16.60 -0.38 -14.54
CA TYR A 181 15.87 0.88 -14.52
C TYR A 181 15.56 1.36 -15.95
N ASN A 182 16.55 1.42 -16.83
CA ASN A 182 16.35 1.82 -18.22
C ASN A 182 15.36 0.89 -18.95
N ARG A 183 15.44 -0.42 -18.72
CA ARG A 183 14.48 -1.39 -19.28
C ARG A 183 13.08 -1.21 -18.73
N LEU A 184 12.96 -0.93 -17.43
CA LEU A 184 11.70 -0.64 -16.77
C LEU A 184 11.07 0.63 -17.34
N LYS A 185 11.84 1.72 -17.42
CA LYS A 185 11.41 3.01 -17.97
C LYS A 185 10.94 2.85 -19.40
N SER A 186 11.74 2.23 -20.29
CA SER A 186 11.34 1.96 -21.67
C SER A 186 10.08 1.09 -21.77
N PHE A 187 9.90 0.12 -20.88
CA PHE A 187 8.69 -0.72 -20.85
C PHE A 187 7.46 0.11 -20.50
N ILE A 188 7.52 0.91 -19.44
CA ILE A 188 6.39 1.73 -18.97
C ILE A 188 6.05 2.86 -19.95
N GLU A 189 7.06 3.50 -20.54
CA GLU A 189 6.92 4.61 -21.49
C GLU A 189 6.29 4.20 -22.84
N THR A 190 6.04 2.91 -23.06
CA THR A 190 5.16 2.46 -24.15
C THR A 190 3.70 2.91 -23.97
N ARG A 191 3.27 3.23 -22.74
CA ARG A 191 1.89 3.62 -22.43
C ARG A 191 1.77 4.82 -21.48
N HIS A 192 2.71 4.98 -20.56
CA HIS A 192 2.67 6.01 -19.51
C HIS A 192 4.05 6.58 -19.26
N THR A 193 4.16 7.85 -18.91
CA THR A 193 5.44 8.35 -18.37
C THR A 193 5.65 7.79 -16.97
N LEU A 194 6.85 7.27 -16.68
CA LEU A 194 7.11 6.64 -15.38
C LEU A 194 6.89 7.60 -14.21
N ASP A 195 7.25 8.87 -14.39
CA ASP A 195 7.09 9.93 -13.38
C ASP A 195 5.64 10.28 -13.09
N SER A 196 4.72 10.03 -14.04
CA SER A 196 3.28 10.24 -13.81
C SER A 196 2.66 9.21 -12.89
N LEU A 197 3.28 8.03 -12.78
CA LEU A 197 2.82 6.96 -11.90
C LEU A 197 3.13 7.31 -10.46
N ARG A 198 2.17 7.07 -9.57
CA ARG A 198 2.26 7.41 -8.14
C ARG A 198 2.39 6.18 -7.26
N SER A 199 2.15 5.00 -7.80
CA SER A 199 2.17 3.76 -7.04
C SER A 199 2.80 2.64 -7.84
N VAL A 200 3.54 1.80 -7.11
CA VAL A 200 4.04 0.52 -7.58
C VAL A 200 3.81 -0.50 -6.48
N ASP A 201 3.38 -1.69 -6.85
CA ASP A 201 3.18 -2.78 -5.90
C ASP A 201 4.16 -3.91 -6.19
N ILE A 202 4.89 -4.35 -5.17
CA ILE A 202 5.79 -5.51 -5.25
C ILE A 202 4.92 -6.77 -5.24
N ARG A 203 5.19 -7.72 -6.14
CA ARG A 203 4.54 -9.04 -6.16
C ARG A 203 5.52 -10.19 -6.35
N ILE A 204 5.49 -11.17 -5.47
CA ILE A 204 6.28 -12.40 -5.58
C ILE A 204 5.47 -13.44 -6.35
N LEU A 205 6.06 -14.02 -7.40
CA LEU A 205 5.35 -14.88 -8.35
C LEU A 205 5.69 -16.35 -8.18
N MET A 206 6.98 -16.64 -8.04
CA MET A 206 7.49 -18.00 -8.16
C MET A 206 8.83 -18.14 -7.45
N ILE A 207 9.01 -19.29 -6.79
CA ILE A 207 10.22 -19.68 -6.09
C ILE A 207 10.51 -21.14 -6.44
N HIS A 208 11.76 -21.45 -6.78
CA HIS A 208 12.22 -22.83 -6.91
C HIS A 208 13.28 -23.13 -5.86
N TYR A 209 13.23 -24.35 -5.34
CA TYR A 209 14.14 -24.85 -4.34
C TYR A 209 15.17 -25.82 -4.94
N ASP A 210 16.23 -26.07 -4.19
CA ASP A 210 17.30 -27.01 -4.54
C ASP A 210 16.83 -28.47 -4.56
N ASP A 211 15.81 -28.83 -3.79
CA ASP A 211 15.20 -30.16 -3.74
C ASP A 211 14.25 -30.47 -4.93
N GLY A 212 14.14 -29.57 -5.90
CA GLY A 212 13.28 -29.73 -7.08
C GLY A 212 11.79 -29.44 -6.82
N THR A 213 11.42 -28.98 -5.63
CA THR A 213 10.09 -28.40 -5.36
C THR A 213 10.08 -26.89 -5.60
N GLY A 214 8.90 -26.29 -5.54
CA GLY A 214 8.75 -24.85 -5.72
C GLY A 214 7.47 -24.33 -5.09
N TRP A 215 7.29 -23.03 -5.19
CA TRP A 215 6.06 -22.33 -4.81
C TRP A 215 5.70 -21.37 -5.93
N SER A 216 4.43 -21.27 -6.28
CA SER A 216 3.96 -20.25 -7.21
C SER A 216 2.54 -19.81 -6.89
N ALA A 217 2.34 -18.49 -6.84
CA ALA A 217 1.03 -17.85 -6.64
C ALA A 217 0.20 -18.47 -5.49
N GLY A 218 0.85 -18.79 -4.37
CA GLY A 218 0.21 -19.37 -3.19
C GLY A 218 0.10 -20.90 -3.16
N THR A 219 0.59 -21.59 -4.19
CA THR A 219 0.48 -23.05 -4.32
C THR A 219 1.86 -23.69 -4.34
N GLN A 220 2.07 -24.74 -3.53
CA GLN A 220 3.28 -25.56 -3.59
C GLN A 220 3.31 -26.35 -4.91
N GLN A 221 4.48 -26.43 -5.52
CA GLN A 221 4.71 -27.06 -6.81
C GLN A 221 5.79 -28.14 -6.68
N LYS A 222 5.75 -29.11 -7.59
CA LYS A 222 6.81 -30.10 -7.82
C LYS A 222 6.96 -30.37 -9.30
N ARG A 223 8.08 -30.95 -9.70
CA ARG A 223 8.27 -31.41 -11.08
C ARG A 223 7.31 -32.55 -11.40
N ASP A 224 6.76 -32.54 -12.61
CA ASP A 224 6.03 -33.68 -13.14
C ASP A 224 7.03 -34.85 -13.32
N PRO A 225 6.79 -36.03 -12.72
CA PRO A 225 7.72 -37.15 -12.81
C PRO A 225 7.87 -37.67 -14.24
N ASN A 226 6.88 -37.43 -15.10
CA ASN A 226 6.92 -37.83 -16.51
C ASN A 226 7.48 -36.73 -17.43
N ASP A 227 7.56 -35.49 -16.93
CA ASP A 227 8.07 -34.34 -17.65
C ASP A 227 8.77 -33.37 -16.68
N PRO A 228 10.09 -33.52 -16.45
CA PRO A 228 10.84 -32.66 -15.53
C PRO A 228 10.78 -31.17 -15.88
N GLU A 229 10.39 -30.81 -17.10
CA GLU A 229 10.27 -29.43 -17.54
C GLU A 229 8.97 -28.76 -17.08
N LYS A 230 8.00 -29.56 -16.66
CA LYS A 230 6.67 -29.15 -16.22
C LYS A 230 6.54 -29.13 -14.71
N TRP A 231 5.88 -28.10 -14.20
CA TRP A 231 5.50 -27.96 -12.80
C TRP A 231 4.03 -28.34 -12.62
N ILE A 232 3.75 -29.08 -11.55
CA ILE A 232 2.39 -29.45 -11.15
C ILE A 232 2.17 -29.10 -9.67
N PRO A 233 0.93 -28.78 -9.25
CA PRO A 233 0.62 -28.60 -7.85
C PRO A 233 1.04 -29.82 -7.03
N ALA A 234 1.60 -29.60 -5.83
CA ALA A 234 2.05 -30.70 -4.98
C ALA A 234 0.91 -31.68 -4.64
N ASP A 235 -0.30 -31.15 -4.49
CA ASP A 235 -1.53 -31.88 -4.13
C ASP A 235 -2.19 -32.60 -5.31
N SER A 236 -1.77 -32.35 -6.57
CA SER A 236 -2.44 -32.92 -7.75
C SER A 236 -1.99 -34.35 -8.09
N MET A 237 -1.04 -34.94 -7.34
CA MET A 237 -0.76 -36.37 -7.48
C MET A 237 -1.85 -37.16 -6.78
N LYS A 238 -2.71 -37.81 -7.57
CA LYS A 238 -3.46 -38.96 -7.07
C LYS A 238 -2.44 -39.99 -6.55
N PRO A 239 -2.72 -40.69 -5.43
CA PRO A 239 -1.94 -41.87 -5.07
C PRO A 239 -1.90 -42.78 -6.29
N MET A 240 -0.71 -43.20 -6.73
CA MET A 240 -0.66 -44.31 -7.66
C MET A 240 -1.26 -45.49 -6.89
N GLU A 241 -2.43 -45.96 -7.31
CA GLU A 241 -2.97 -47.23 -6.86
C GLU A 241 -1.93 -48.29 -7.25
N ASN A 242 -1.26 -48.84 -6.23
CA ASN A 242 -0.35 -49.96 -6.36
C ASN A 242 -1.12 -51.24 -6.65
#